data_AF-A0A2V7QFV7-F1
#
_entry.id   AF-A0A2V7QFV7-F1
#
_cell.length_a   1.000
_cell.length_b   1.000
_cell.length_c   1.000
_cell.angle_alpha   90.00
_cell.angle_beta   90.00
_cell.angle_gamma   90.00
#
_symmetry.space_group_name_H-M   'P 1'
#
loop_
_entity.id
_entity.type
_entity.pdbx_description
1 polymer ?
#
loop_
_entity_poly.entity_id
_entity_poly.type
_entity_poly.pdbx_seq_one_letter_code
_entity_poly.pdbx_strand_id
1 'polypeptide(L)'
;MLVLSTFVMLVAAGAQPVARQGFADSCHHYRPASVSLTGRLIQRTLPGPPNYQSIARGDRPQVADLLILDHPICTIADYKDSPNTDAFQGQDTIQVRRTESTWRDVRLLTGRRVVVTGTLAEWALGPDRTPVVIDPTKIRASR
;
A
#
# COMPACT_ATOMS: atom_id res chain seq x y z
N MET A 1 30.09 65.51 -3.96
CA MET A 1 29.49 65.01 -5.21
C MET A 1 28.92 63.63 -4.91
N LEU A 2 27.59 63.52 -4.85
CA LEU A 2 26.84 62.28 -4.63
C LEU A 2 26.92 61.41 -5.89
N VAL A 3 27.17 60.11 -5.75
CA VAL A 3 26.70 59.11 -6.71
C VAL A 3 26.19 57.90 -5.91
N LEU A 4 24.87 57.85 -5.70
CA LEU A 4 24.18 56.68 -5.18
C LEU A 4 23.91 55.74 -6.36
N SER A 5 24.70 54.66 -6.48
CA SER A 5 24.42 53.58 -7.43
C SER A 5 23.31 52.68 -6.87
N THR A 6 22.10 52.85 -7.38
CA THR A 6 20.99 51.93 -7.16
C THR A 6 21.21 50.64 -7.95
N PHE A 7 21.50 49.54 -7.25
CA PHE A 7 21.43 48.19 -7.80
C PHE A 7 19.98 47.71 -7.75
N VAL A 8 19.32 47.64 -8.91
CA VAL A 8 18.01 47.00 -9.04
C VAL A 8 18.23 45.48 -9.09
N MET A 9 17.94 44.80 -7.98
CA MET A 9 17.90 43.33 -7.94
C MET A 9 16.58 42.86 -8.56
N LEU A 10 16.62 42.33 -9.78
CA LEU A 10 15.52 41.54 -10.34
C LEU A 10 15.45 40.21 -9.58
N VAL A 11 14.41 40.04 -8.77
CA VAL A 11 14.06 38.74 -8.18
C VAL A 11 13.28 37.96 -9.23
N ALA A 12 13.98 37.12 -9.99
CA ALA A 12 13.33 36.12 -10.83
C ALA A 12 12.68 35.08 -9.91
N ALA A 13 11.35 35.09 -9.82
CA ALA A 13 10.57 34.03 -9.19
C ALA A 13 10.72 32.75 -10.02
N GLY A 14 11.75 31.96 -9.72
CA GLY A 14 11.92 30.62 -10.28
C GLY A 14 10.77 29.73 -9.79
N ALA A 15 9.84 29.40 -10.68
CA ALA A 15 8.93 28.29 -10.46
C ALA A 15 9.77 27.02 -10.32
N GLN A 16 9.94 26.55 -9.08
CA GLN A 16 10.62 25.29 -8.84
C GLN A 16 9.77 24.19 -9.48
N PRO A 17 10.33 23.36 -10.38
CA PRO A 17 9.65 22.14 -10.76
C PRO A 17 9.45 21.34 -9.48
N VAL A 18 8.19 21.10 -9.10
CA VAL A 18 7.86 20.10 -8.10
C VAL A 18 8.33 18.78 -8.70
N ALA A 19 9.54 18.37 -8.34
CA ALA A 19 10.05 17.06 -8.65
C ALA A 19 9.01 16.08 -8.09
N ARG A 20 8.25 15.48 -8.99
CA ARG A 20 7.41 14.33 -8.66
C ARG A 20 8.42 13.31 -8.18
N GLN A 21 8.49 13.08 -6.87
CA GLN A 21 9.29 11.98 -6.35
C GLN A 21 8.84 10.75 -7.12
N GLY A 22 9.74 10.21 -7.96
CA GLY A 22 9.52 8.89 -8.54
C GLY A 22 9.28 7.91 -7.40
N PHE A 23 8.66 6.76 -7.70
CA PHE A 23 8.62 5.65 -6.76
C PHE A 23 10.07 5.25 -6.43
N ALA A 24 10.67 5.91 -5.44
CA ALA A 24 12.08 5.82 -5.16
C ALA A 24 12.32 4.53 -4.36
N ASP A 25 12.66 3.51 -5.15
CA ASP A 25 13.89 2.71 -5.00
C ASP A 25 13.87 1.38 -4.26
N SER A 26 12.70 0.83 -3.93
CA SER A 26 12.65 -0.62 -3.71
C SER A 26 11.30 -1.20 -4.06
N CYS A 27 11.09 -1.53 -5.33
CA CYS A 27 10.06 -2.51 -5.65
C CYS A 27 10.36 -3.81 -4.90
N HIS A 28 9.31 -4.43 -4.38
CA HIS A 28 9.45 -5.61 -3.55
C HIS A 28 9.31 -6.88 -4.39
N HIS A 29 10.15 -7.87 -4.10
CA HIS A 29 9.86 -9.22 -4.53
C HIS A 29 8.68 -9.77 -3.73
N TYR A 30 7.93 -10.68 -4.34
CA TYR A 30 6.96 -11.50 -3.62
C TYR A 30 7.67 -12.49 -2.68
N ARG A 31 6.89 -13.34 -2.00
CA ARG A 31 7.39 -14.49 -1.23
C ARG A 31 8.50 -15.24 -1.99
N PRO A 32 9.58 -15.67 -1.31
CA PRO A 32 9.74 -15.72 0.16
C PRO A 32 10.27 -14.43 0.80
N ALA A 33 10.52 -13.36 0.04
CA ALA A 33 11.08 -12.12 0.58
C ALA A 33 10.12 -11.47 1.60
N SER A 34 10.64 -11.13 2.78
CA SER A 34 9.86 -10.46 3.82
C SER A 34 10.00 -8.95 3.74
N VAL A 35 8.90 -8.24 3.97
CA VAL A 35 8.80 -6.78 3.98
C VAL A 35 8.18 -6.29 5.29
N SER A 36 8.42 -5.03 5.62
CA SER A 36 7.71 -4.32 6.69
C SER A 36 7.10 -3.04 6.14
N LEU A 37 5.78 -3.01 6.10
CA LEU A 37 5.01 -1.92 5.51
C LEU A 37 4.29 -1.14 6.61
N THR A 38 4.33 0.18 6.51
CA THR A 38 3.69 1.08 7.48
C THR A 38 2.49 1.76 6.83
N GLY A 39 1.39 1.85 7.57
CA GLY A 39 0.16 2.43 7.06
C GLY A 39 -0.97 2.43 8.07
N ARG A 40 -2.16 2.87 7.64
CA ARG A 40 -3.39 2.82 8.43
C ARG A 40 -4.14 1.52 8.17
N LEU A 41 -4.31 0.71 9.21
CA LEU A 41 -5.12 -0.51 9.13
C LEU A 41 -6.60 -0.16 9.20
N ILE A 42 -7.40 -0.65 8.25
CA ILE A 42 -8.85 -0.44 8.21
C ILE A 42 -9.56 -1.74 7.89
N GLN A 43 -10.85 -1.81 8.26
CA GLN A 43 -11.76 -2.85 7.81
C GLN A 43 -12.80 -2.28 6.87
N ARG A 44 -13.12 -3.03 5.82
CA ARG A 44 -14.17 -2.69 4.85
C ARG A 44 -15.04 -3.90 4.58
N THR A 45 -16.36 -3.65 4.52
CA THR A 45 -17.32 -4.64 4.02
C THR A 45 -17.40 -4.47 2.51
N LEU A 46 -16.98 -5.49 1.78
CA LEU A 46 -16.93 -5.53 0.32
C LEU A 46 -17.86 -6.63 -0.23
N PRO A 47 -18.29 -6.52 -1.50
CA PRO A 47 -19.01 -7.61 -2.16
C PRO A 47 -18.18 -8.89 -2.19
N GLY A 48 -18.78 -9.98 -1.72
CA GLY A 48 -18.26 -11.33 -1.79
C GLY A 48 -18.96 -12.16 -2.88
N PRO A 49 -18.97 -13.50 -2.76
CA PRO A 49 -19.62 -14.36 -3.73
C PRO A 49 -21.14 -14.17 -3.74
N PRO A 50 -21.81 -14.49 -4.86
CA PRO A 50 -21.23 -15.18 -6.02
C PRO A 50 -20.52 -14.28 -7.03
N ASN A 51 -20.92 -13.01 -7.18
CA ASN A 51 -20.45 -12.19 -8.30
C ASN A 51 -19.34 -11.20 -7.95
N TYR A 52 -19.17 -10.86 -6.66
CA TYR A 52 -18.18 -9.89 -6.18
C TYR A 52 -18.37 -8.47 -6.76
N GLN A 53 -19.61 -8.07 -7.06
CA GLN A 53 -19.95 -6.80 -7.68
C GLN A 53 -20.82 -5.90 -6.80
N SER A 54 -21.83 -6.44 -6.12
CA SER A 54 -22.76 -5.63 -5.32
C SER A 54 -23.50 -6.44 -4.27
N ILE A 55 -23.33 -5.99 -3.02
CA ILE A 55 -24.09 -6.51 -1.87
C ILE A 55 -25.59 -6.22 -2.06
N ALA A 56 -25.94 -5.04 -2.55
CA ALA A 56 -27.33 -4.66 -2.79
C ALA A 56 -28.01 -5.52 -3.87
N ARG A 57 -27.23 -6.17 -4.76
CA ARG A 57 -27.74 -7.09 -5.78
C ARG A 57 -27.57 -8.57 -5.41
N GLY A 58 -27.32 -8.87 -4.13
CA GLY A 58 -27.34 -10.24 -3.61
C GLY A 58 -25.97 -10.88 -3.35
N ASP A 59 -24.87 -10.16 -3.53
CA ASP A 59 -23.57 -10.69 -3.11
C ASP A 59 -23.44 -10.72 -1.59
N ARG A 60 -22.84 -11.80 -1.08
CA ARG A 60 -22.62 -11.96 0.37
C ARG A 60 -21.59 -10.92 0.84
N PRO A 61 -21.86 -10.14 1.89
CA PRO A 61 -20.88 -9.21 2.42
C PRO A 61 -19.65 -9.97 2.97
N GLN A 62 -18.46 -9.49 2.64
CA GLN A 62 -17.20 -9.99 3.19
C GLN A 62 -16.38 -8.86 3.79
N VAL A 63 -15.82 -9.10 4.98
CA VAL A 63 -14.94 -8.14 5.65
C VAL A 63 -13.51 -8.36 5.18
N ALA A 64 -12.95 -7.35 4.51
CA ALA A 64 -11.53 -7.30 4.15
C ALA A 64 -10.76 -6.39 5.11
N ASP A 65 -9.59 -6.86 5.52
CA ASP A 65 -8.61 -6.09 6.29
C ASP A 65 -7.65 -5.43 5.29
N LEU A 66 -7.58 -4.10 5.27
CA LEU A 66 -6.79 -3.34 4.30
C LEU A 66 -5.78 -2.45 5.02
N LEU A 67 -4.58 -2.33 4.45
CA LEU A 67 -3.56 -1.40 4.89
C LEU A 67 -3.46 -0.27 3.85
N ILE A 68 -3.89 0.93 4.23
CA ILE A 68 -3.61 2.14 3.45
C ILE A 68 -2.17 2.53 3.76
N LEU A 69 -1.28 2.41 2.78
CA LEU A 69 0.16 2.58 2.94
C LEU A 69 0.52 4.06 3.09
N ASP A 70 1.49 4.35 3.96
CA ASP A 70 2.03 5.72 4.09
C ASP A 70 2.80 6.15 2.83
N HIS A 71 3.43 5.17 2.17
CA HIS A 71 4.13 5.33 0.90
C HIS A 71 3.69 4.23 -0.06
N PRO A 72 3.25 4.56 -1.29
CA PRO A 72 2.88 3.55 -2.27
C PRO A 72 4.07 2.63 -2.60
N ILE A 73 3.78 1.36 -2.87
CA ILE A 73 4.78 0.35 -3.22
C ILE A 73 4.66 -0.09 -4.68
N CYS A 74 5.69 -0.78 -5.16
CA CYS A 74 5.67 -1.54 -6.41
C CYS A 74 6.16 -2.97 -6.16
N THR A 75 5.87 -3.88 -7.10
CA THR A 75 6.34 -5.27 -7.09
C THR A 75 7.19 -5.57 -8.31
N ILE A 76 8.12 -6.51 -8.14
CA ILE A 76 8.99 -7.03 -9.21
C ILE A 76 8.44 -8.35 -9.69
N ALA A 77 8.38 -8.53 -11.02
CA ALA A 77 7.94 -9.79 -11.58
C ALA A 77 8.99 -10.89 -11.47
N ASP A 78 8.56 -12.11 -11.12
CA ASP A 78 9.45 -13.27 -10.98
C ASP A 78 8.73 -14.59 -11.34
N TYR A 79 8.65 -14.84 -12.64
CA TYR A 79 7.94 -16.00 -13.19
C TYR A 79 8.70 -17.33 -13.05
N LYS A 80 9.85 -17.36 -12.37
CA LYS A 80 10.66 -18.59 -12.25
C LYS A 80 9.92 -19.68 -11.46
N ASP A 81 9.35 -19.29 -10.32
CA ASP A 81 8.75 -20.24 -9.38
C ASP A 81 7.21 -20.14 -9.34
N SER A 82 6.61 -19.10 -9.90
CA SER A 82 5.16 -18.92 -9.92
C SER A 82 4.69 -18.00 -11.04
N PRO A 83 3.60 -18.36 -11.75
CA PRO A 83 2.99 -17.47 -12.75
C PRO A 83 2.30 -16.25 -12.12
N ASN A 84 2.02 -16.27 -10.82
CA ASN A 84 1.31 -15.20 -10.10
C ASN A 84 2.32 -14.27 -9.43
N THR A 85 3.10 -13.60 -10.26
CA THR A 85 4.11 -12.64 -9.85
C THR A 85 4.11 -11.42 -10.76
N ASP A 86 2.95 -10.93 -11.19
CA ASP A 86 2.91 -9.74 -12.03
C ASP A 86 3.47 -8.50 -11.30
N ALA A 87 4.09 -7.61 -12.08
CA ALA A 87 4.60 -6.33 -11.58
C ALA A 87 3.47 -5.30 -11.49
N PHE A 88 3.24 -4.77 -10.29
CA PHE A 88 2.31 -3.68 -10.04
C PHE A 88 3.06 -2.42 -9.61
N GLN A 89 2.53 -1.25 -9.98
CA GLN A 89 3.11 0.05 -9.66
C GLN A 89 2.14 0.86 -8.82
N GLY A 90 2.66 1.71 -7.93
CA GLY A 90 1.89 2.69 -7.17
C GLY A 90 0.74 2.14 -6.33
N GLN A 91 0.92 0.95 -5.73
CA GLN A 91 -0.07 0.38 -4.84
C GLN A 91 -0.09 1.18 -3.54
N ASP A 92 -1.15 1.96 -3.32
CA ASP A 92 -1.36 2.76 -2.10
C ASP A 92 -2.15 2.02 -1.02
N THR A 93 -2.81 0.93 -1.40
CA THR A 93 -3.65 0.11 -0.53
C THR A 93 -3.45 -1.35 -0.87
N ILE A 94 -3.14 -2.16 0.14
CA ILE A 94 -3.03 -3.62 -0.01
C ILE A 94 -3.90 -4.33 1.02
N GLN A 95 -4.36 -5.54 0.68
CA GLN A 95 -5.08 -6.39 1.60
C GLN A 95 -4.10 -7.12 2.53
N VAL A 96 -4.42 -7.10 3.81
CA VAL A 96 -3.77 -7.91 4.84
C VAL A 96 -4.56 -9.21 4.93
N ARG A 97 -3.99 -10.33 4.49
CA ARG A 97 -4.67 -11.63 4.60
C ARG A 97 -4.87 -11.98 6.07
N ARG A 98 -6.05 -12.49 6.40
CA ARG A 98 -6.35 -12.92 7.77
C ARG A 98 -5.64 -14.24 8.05
N THR A 99 -4.78 -14.25 9.07
CA THR A 99 -4.09 -15.45 9.55
C THR A 99 -4.44 -15.73 11.01
N GLU A 100 -4.40 -17.00 11.40
CA GLU A 100 -4.68 -17.43 12.78
C GLU A 100 -3.72 -16.78 13.80
N SER A 101 -2.49 -16.46 13.39
CA SER A 101 -1.49 -15.83 14.25
C SER A 101 -1.71 -14.33 14.47
N THR A 102 -2.37 -13.62 13.56
CA THR A 102 -2.42 -12.14 13.59
C THR A 102 -3.82 -11.55 13.72
N TRP A 103 -4.88 -12.36 13.61
CA TRP A 103 -6.26 -11.85 13.61
C TRP A 103 -6.63 -11.02 14.86
N ARG A 104 -6.08 -11.39 16.03
CA ARG A 104 -6.33 -10.64 17.28
C ARG A 104 -5.74 -9.23 17.18
N ASP A 105 -4.52 -9.12 16.67
CA ASP A 105 -3.83 -7.84 16.48
C ASP A 105 -4.57 -6.98 15.44
N VAL A 106 -5.01 -7.57 14.32
CA VAL A 106 -5.84 -6.88 13.34
C VAL A 106 -7.08 -6.26 13.99
N ARG A 107 -7.82 -7.05 14.78
CA ARG A 107 -9.03 -6.59 15.46
C ARG A 107 -8.75 -5.46 16.45
N LEU A 108 -7.66 -5.54 17.20
CA LEU A 108 -7.28 -4.54 18.21
C LEU A 108 -6.73 -3.24 17.60
N LEU A 109 -6.05 -3.34 16.46
CA LEU A 109 -5.33 -2.23 15.84
C LEU A 109 -6.06 -1.62 14.65
N THR A 110 -7.24 -2.14 14.28
CA THR A 110 -8.11 -1.53 13.27
C THR A 110 -8.37 -0.06 13.59
N GLY A 111 -8.21 0.81 12.59
CA GLY A 111 -8.31 2.26 12.71
C GLY A 111 -7.03 2.97 13.14
N ARG A 112 -5.97 2.23 13.51
CA ARG A 112 -4.68 2.79 13.94
C ARG A 112 -3.65 2.76 12.80
N ARG A 113 -2.59 3.56 12.97
CA ARG A 113 -1.37 3.42 12.18
C ARG A 113 -0.54 2.24 12.72
N VAL A 114 -0.14 1.33 11.85
CA VAL A 114 0.52 0.07 12.19
C VAL A 114 1.74 -0.16 11.31
N VAL A 115 2.61 -1.06 11.76
CA VAL A 115 3.62 -1.72 10.93
C VAL A 115 3.19 -3.18 10.75
N VAL A 116 3.04 -3.62 9.51
CA VAL A 116 2.74 -5.01 9.13
C VAL A 116 4.01 -5.62 8.55
N THR A 117 4.51 -6.68 9.19
CA THR A 117 5.63 -7.49 8.69
C THR A 117 5.07 -8.80 8.14
N GLY A 118 5.58 -9.22 6.98
CA GLY A 118 5.08 -10.42 6.30
C GLY A 118 5.77 -10.66 4.96
N THR A 119 5.16 -11.48 4.12
CA THR A 119 5.58 -11.70 2.72
C THR A 119 4.48 -11.21 1.78
N LEU A 120 4.86 -10.64 0.64
CA LEU A 120 3.89 -10.26 -0.38
C LEU A 120 3.48 -11.46 -1.24
N ALA A 121 2.25 -11.43 -1.72
CA ALA A 121 1.75 -12.30 -2.78
C ALA A 121 0.93 -11.49 -3.77
N GLU A 122 0.87 -11.94 -5.02
CA GLU A 122 -0.18 -11.51 -5.92
C GLU A 122 -1.53 -12.02 -5.40
N TRP A 123 -2.60 -11.28 -5.68
CA TRP A 123 -3.96 -11.68 -5.41
C TRP A 123 -4.22 -13.12 -5.91
N ALA A 124 -4.96 -13.89 -5.12
CA ALA A 124 -5.40 -15.22 -5.49
C ALA A 124 -6.89 -15.21 -5.81
N LEU A 125 -7.33 -16.20 -6.60
CA LEU A 125 -8.75 -16.45 -6.83
C LEU A 125 -9.48 -16.62 -5.49
N GLY A 126 -10.42 -15.72 -5.19
CA GLY A 126 -11.28 -15.82 -4.00
C GLY A 126 -11.42 -14.52 -3.19
N PRO A 127 -10.88 -14.44 -1.95
CA PRO A 127 -11.17 -13.36 -1.01
C PRO A 127 -10.30 -12.11 -1.20
N ASP A 128 -9.28 -12.15 -2.05
CA ASP A 128 -8.39 -11.02 -2.28
C ASP A 128 -9.08 -9.92 -3.10
N ARG A 129 -8.86 -8.66 -2.70
CA ARG A 129 -9.54 -7.47 -3.24
C ARG A 129 -8.57 -6.38 -3.71
N THR A 130 -7.28 -6.63 -3.59
CA THR A 130 -6.21 -5.76 -4.08
C THR A 130 -5.23 -6.62 -4.89
N PRO A 131 -4.59 -6.08 -5.96
CA PRO A 131 -3.69 -6.85 -6.81
C PRO A 131 -2.47 -7.42 -6.05
N VAL A 132 -1.98 -6.66 -5.07
CA VAL A 132 -0.92 -7.08 -4.14
C VAL A 132 -1.54 -7.26 -2.77
N VAL A 133 -1.18 -8.35 -2.10
CA VAL A 133 -1.61 -8.65 -0.73
C VAL A 133 -0.41 -9.02 0.14
N ILE A 134 -0.56 -8.89 1.45
CA ILE A 134 0.46 -9.30 2.42
C ILE A 134 -0.07 -10.44 3.30
N ASP A 135 0.73 -11.49 3.43
CA ASP A 135 0.53 -12.56 4.41
C ASP A 135 1.29 -12.16 5.68
N PRO A 136 0.59 -11.66 6.73
CA PRO A 136 1.24 -11.08 7.88
C PRO A 136 1.81 -12.15 8.82
N THR A 137 3.04 -11.94 9.25
CA THR A 137 3.69 -12.67 10.35
C THR A 137 3.65 -11.90 11.66
N LYS A 138 3.54 -10.57 11.59
CA LYS A 138 3.46 -9.69 12.76
C LYS A 138 2.75 -8.38 12.44
N ILE A 139 1.91 -7.90 13.36
CA ILE A 139 1.28 -6.59 13.28
C ILE A 139 1.49 -5.86 14.60
N ARG A 140 1.89 -4.59 14.54
CA ARG A 140 2.12 -3.76 15.73
C ARG A 140 1.72 -2.33 15.47
N ALA A 141 1.38 -1.59 16.53
CA ALA A 141 1.23 -0.14 16.43
C ALA A 141 2.52 0.51 15.91
N SER A 142 2.37 1.48 15.02
CA SER A 142 3.45 2.41 14.69
C SER A 142 3.50 3.49 15.78
N ARG A 143 4.70 3.84 16.24
CA ARG A 143 4.88 4.88 17.25
C ARG A 143 4.76 6.27 16.62
#